data_AF-A0A7Z2SYY3-F1
#
_entry.id   AF-A0A7Z2SYY3-F1
#
_cell.length_a   1.000
_cell.length_b   1.000
_cell.length_c   1.000
_cell.angle_alpha   90.00
_cell.angle_beta   90.00
_cell.angle_gamma   90.00
#
_symmetry.space_group_name_H-M   'P 1'
#
loop_
_entity.id
_entity.type
_entity.pdbx_description
1 polymer ?
#
loop_
_entity_poly.entity_id
_entity_poly.type
_entity_poly.pdbx_seq_one_letter_code
_entity_poly.pdbx_strand_id
1 'polypeptide(L)'
;MDYGLLLLGIVLLGVSFLVGVKKQTWLLAGFNEKMIRNKSLLGTVTGLGFFLPLGLLAIFNSVVHYAGEGTVLIVAMLVLLTIVYVIINRKLLD
;
A
#
# COMPACT_ATOMS: atom_id res chain seq x y z
N MET A 1 2.69 14.62 -18.11
CA MET A 1 2.19 14.52 -16.72
C MET A 1 0.90 13.75 -16.77
N ASP A 2 0.84 12.60 -16.12
CA ASP A 2 -0.38 11.79 -16.06
C ASP A 2 -1.20 12.19 -14.84
N TYR A 3 -2.28 12.95 -15.08
CA TYR A 3 -3.16 13.41 -14.00
C TYR A 3 -3.95 12.28 -13.34
N GLY A 4 -4.22 11.19 -14.06
CA GLY A 4 -4.91 10.02 -13.49
C GLY A 4 -4.00 9.29 -12.50
N LEU A 5 -2.74 9.07 -12.88
CA LEU A 5 -1.75 8.43 -12.01
C LEU A 5 -1.38 9.32 -10.80
N LEU A 6 -1.30 10.64 -11.00
CA LEU A 6 -1.10 11.60 -9.93
C LEU A 6 -2.25 11.56 -8.92
N LEU A 7 -3.50 11.58 -9.39
CA LEU A 7 -4.68 11.50 -8.53
C LEU A 7 -4.70 10.19 -7.75
N LEU A 8 -4.41 9.06 -8.41
CA LEU A 8 -4.27 7.76 -7.76
C LEU A 8 -3.22 7.81 -6.66
N GLY A 9 -2.03 8.34 -6.94
CA GLY A 9 -0.96 8.48 -5.96
C GLY A 9 -1.37 9.28 -4.72
N ILE A 10 -2.07 10.41 -4.91
CA ILE A 10 -2.58 11.24 -3.81
C ILE A 10 -3.62 10.47 -2.98
N VAL A 11 -4.57 9.78 -3.62
CA VAL A 11 -5.57 8.96 -2.94
C VAL A 11 -4.91 7.84 -2.14
N LEU A 12 -3.90 7.17 -2.73
CA LEU A 12 -3.08 6.15 -2.06
C LEU A 12 -2.38 6.69 -0.81
N LEU A 13 -1.81 7.90 -0.86
CA LEU A 13 -1.24 8.55 0.32
C LEU A 13 -2.30 8.86 1.39
N GLY A 14 -3.48 9.30 0.98
CA GLY A 14 -4.63 9.51 1.87
C GLY A 14 -5.02 8.23 2.60
N VAL A 15 -5.18 7.12 1.86
CA VAL A 15 -5.47 5.80 2.42
C VAL A 15 -4.32 5.34 3.33
N SER A 16 -3.07 5.53 2.93
CA SER A 16 -1.90 5.22 3.75
C SER A 16 -1.94 5.93 5.11
N PHE A 17 -2.29 7.22 5.13
CA PHE A 17 -2.41 7.97 6.38
C PHE A 17 -3.56 7.46 7.26
N LEU A 18 -4.74 7.23 6.67
CA LEU A 18 -5.90 6.73 7.40
C LEU A 18 -5.65 5.34 8.01
N VAL A 19 -5.06 4.44 7.24
CA VAL A 19 -4.82 3.06 7.64
C VAL A 19 -3.57 2.93 8.53
N GLY A 20 -2.47 3.55 8.12
CA GLY A 20 -1.16 3.47 8.77
C GLY A 20 -1.05 4.30 10.03
N VAL A 21 -1.58 5.53 10.04
CA VAL A 21 -1.46 6.47 11.16
C VAL A 21 -2.73 6.48 12.00
N LYS A 22 -3.90 6.71 11.39
CA LYS A 22 -5.18 6.75 12.12
C LYS A 22 -5.73 5.36 12.49
N LYS A 23 -5.05 4.28 12.08
CA LYS A 23 -5.41 2.88 12.37
C LYS A 23 -6.85 2.54 11.96
N GLN A 24 -7.37 3.20 10.92
CA GLN A 24 -8.69 2.92 10.37
C GLN A 24 -8.67 1.61 9.58
N THR A 25 -8.65 0.50 10.32
CA THR A 25 -8.58 -0.85 9.76
C THR A 25 -9.86 -1.28 9.05
N TRP A 26 -11.01 -0.62 9.29
CA TRP A 26 -12.25 -0.87 8.54
C TRP A 26 -12.11 -0.71 7.01
N LEU A 27 -11.13 0.09 6.54
CA LEU A 27 -10.79 0.21 5.12
C LEU A 27 -10.08 -1.04 4.56
N LEU A 28 -9.59 -1.89 5.45
CA LEU A 28 -8.94 -3.18 5.20
C LEU A 28 -9.90 -4.35 5.44
N ALA A 29 -11.22 -4.15 5.40
CA ALA A 29 -12.21 -5.20 5.66
C ALA A 29 -12.08 -6.46 4.76
N GLY A 30 -11.32 -6.38 3.66
CA GLY A 30 -10.95 -7.53 2.82
C GLY A 30 -9.85 -8.43 3.40
N PHE A 31 -9.04 -7.94 4.33
CA PHE A 31 -8.16 -8.78 5.14
C PHE A 31 -9.02 -9.46 6.20
N ASN A 32 -8.83 -10.76 6.44
CA ASN A 32 -9.58 -11.51 7.45
C ASN A 32 -9.24 -11.01 8.87
N GLU A 33 -9.76 -9.82 9.23
CA GLU A 33 -9.43 -9.09 10.44
C GLU A 33 -9.74 -9.88 11.71
N LYS A 34 -10.66 -10.84 11.64
CA LYS A 34 -11.02 -11.72 12.75
C LYS A 34 -9.89 -12.68 13.14
N MET A 35 -8.98 -12.98 12.20
CA MET A 35 -7.85 -13.87 12.39
C MET A 35 -6.59 -13.14 12.84
N ILE A 36 -6.58 -11.81 12.75
CA ILE A 36 -5.40 -10.99 12.99
C ILE A 36 -5.40 -10.48 14.43
N ARG A 37 -4.46 -11.02 15.21
CA ARG A 37 -4.34 -10.76 16.66
C ARG A 37 -4.01 -9.31 16.98
N ASN A 38 -3.31 -8.61 16.08
CA ASN A 38 -2.92 -7.21 16.26
C ASN A 38 -3.35 -6.32 15.07
N LYS A 39 -4.54 -5.75 15.17
CA LYS A 39 -5.11 -4.82 14.17
C LYS A 39 -4.28 -3.55 13.97
N SER A 40 -3.59 -3.07 15.02
CA SER A 40 -2.73 -1.88 14.92
C SER A 40 -1.50 -2.14 14.05
N LEU A 41 -0.89 -3.32 14.18
CA LEU A 41 0.20 -3.75 13.32
C LEU A 41 -0.25 -3.95 11.87
N LEU A 42 -1.44 -4.55 11.64
CA LEU A 42 -2.01 -4.68 10.29
C LEU A 42 -2.15 -3.34 9.58
N GLY A 43 -2.72 -2.34 10.27
CA GLY A 43 -2.84 -0.98 9.74
C GLY A 43 -1.48 -0.38 9.41
N THR A 44 -0.49 -0.53 10.31
CA THR A 44 0.89 -0.05 10.08
C THR A 44 1.52 -0.70 8.86
N VAL A 45 1.52 -2.04 8.79
CA VAL A 45 2.21 -2.80 7.74
C VAL A 45 1.56 -2.55 6.38
N THR A 46 0.24 -2.50 6.32
CA THR A 46 -0.46 -2.27 5.05
C THR A 46 -0.42 -0.79 4.65
N GLY A 47 -0.66 0.12 5.59
CA GLY A 47 -0.66 1.56 5.35
C GLY A 47 0.73 2.09 4.99
N LEU A 48 1.74 1.81 5.82
CA LEU A 48 3.09 2.33 5.62
C LEU A 48 3.95 1.42 4.74
N GLY A 49 3.73 0.10 4.78
CA GLY A 49 4.54 -0.86 4.02
C GLY A 49 4.06 -1.09 2.59
N PHE A 50 2.78 -0.86 2.28
CA PHE A 50 2.23 -1.02 0.93
C PHE A 50 1.75 0.30 0.34
N PHE A 51 0.74 0.94 0.95
CA PHE A 51 0.09 2.10 0.34
C PHE A 51 1.00 3.33 0.23
N LEU A 52 1.86 3.59 1.22
CA LEU A 52 2.80 4.72 1.20
C LEU A 52 3.81 4.64 0.05
N PRO A 53 4.66 3.59 -0.05
CA PRO A 53 5.65 3.51 -1.12
C PRO A 53 5.00 3.43 -2.50
N LEU A 54 3.86 2.75 -2.63
CA LEU A 54 3.14 2.65 -3.89
C LEU A 54 2.55 4.01 -4.32
N GLY A 55 1.99 4.78 -3.38
CA GLY A 55 1.49 6.13 -3.64
C GLY A 55 2.60 7.10 -4.05
N LEU A 56 3.75 7.06 -3.39
CA LEU A 56 4.92 7.85 -3.77
C LEU A 56 5.46 7.48 -5.15
N LEU A 57 5.53 6.18 -5.46
CA LEU A 57 5.93 5.71 -6.79
C LEU A 57 4.95 6.17 -7.87
N ALA A 58 3.63 6.11 -7.62
CA ALA A 58 2.63 6.58 -8.57
C ALA A 58 2.79 8.09 -8.85
N ILE A 59 3.00 8.91 -7.82
CA ILE A 59 3.27 10.35 -7.99
C ILE A 59 4.56 10.56 -8.80
N PHE A 60 5.63 9.83 -8.49
CA PHE A 60 6.89 9.95 -9.23
C PHE A 60 6.72 9.61 -10.72
N ASN A 61 6.09 8.48 -11.03
CA ASN A 61 5.82 8.04 -12.40
C ASN A 61 4.82 8.96 -13.13
N SER A 62 4.00 9.74 -12.40
CA SER A 62 3.11 10.72 -13.03
C SER A 62 3.85 11.91 -13.64
N VAL A 63 5.06 12.20 -13.16
CA VAL A 63 5.87 13.35 -13.57
C VAL A 63 7.03 12.90 -14.46
N VAL A 64 7.73 11.84 -14.06
CA VAL A 64 8.94 11.35 -14.73
C VAL A 64 8.58 10.21 -15.66
N HIS A 65 8.81 10.40 -16.97
CA HIS A 65 8.53 9.40 -17.98
C HIS A 65 9.80 8.67 -18.38
N TYR A 66 9.75 7.34 -18.40
CA TYR A 66 10.88 6.50 -18.83
C TYR A 66 10.40 5.18 -19.42
N ALA A 67 11.27 4.53 -20.18
CA ALA A 67 10.95 3.26 -20.82
C ALA A 67 10.61 2.19 -19.76
N GLY A 68 9.40 1.63 -19.87
CA GLY A 68 8.94 0.56 -18.97
C GLY A 68 8.35 1.03 -17.63
N GLU A 69 8.02 2.30 -17.47
CA GLU A 69 7.40 2.84 -16.25
C GLU A 69 6.19 2.03 -15.74
N GLY A 70 5.29 1.61 -16.64
CA GLY A 70 4.13 0.80 -16.30
C GLY A 70 4.52 -0.59 -15.78
N THR A 71 5.53 -1.21 -16.39
CA THR A 71 6.08 -2.50 -15.94
C THR A 71 6.69 -2.38 -14.56
N VAL A 72 7.48 -1.32 -14.32
CA VAL A 72 8.10 -1.07 -13.01
C VAL A 72 7.04 -0.88 -11.94
N LEU A 73 5.98 -0.12 -12.21
CA LEU A 73 4.90 0.13 -11.26
C LEU A 73 4.13 -1.16 -10.91
N ILE A 74 3.82 -2.00 -11.91
CA ILE A 74 3.16 -3.30 -11.70
C ILE A 74 4.06 -4.24 -10.89
N VAL A 75 5.33 -4.36 -11.26
CA VAL A 75 6.28 -5.22 -10.55
C VAL A 75 6.45 -4.75 -9.09
N ALA A 76 6.62 -3.45 -8.87
CA ALA A 76 6.71 -2.88 -7.53
C ALA A 76 5.46 -3.19 -6.70
N MET A 77 4.26 -3.05 -7.29
CA MET A 77 3.01 -3.39 -6.64
C MET A 77 2.96 -4.87 -6.21
N LEU A 78 3.31 -5.80 -7.09
CA LEU A 78 3.29 -7.23 -6.78
C LEU A 78 4.32 -7.61 -5.71
N VAL A 79 5.52 -7.03 -5.78
CA VAL A 79 6.59 -7.26 -4.78
C VAL A 79 6.16 -6.73 -3.41
N LEU A 80 5.68 -5.49 -3.34
CA LEU A 80 5.21 -4.88 -2.09
C LEU A 80 4.04 -5.67 -1.49
N LEU A 81 3.08 -6.09 -2.33
CA LEU A 81 1.95 -6.92 -1.89
C LEU A 81 2.42 -8.24 -1.29
N THR A 82 3.34 -8.92 -1.97
CA THR A 82 3.91 -10.20 -1.51
C THR A 82 4.64 -10.03 -0.17
N ILE A 83 5.45 -8.99 -0.04
CA ILE A 83 6.17 -8.68 1.21
C ILE A 83 5.18 -8.45 2.35
N VAL A 84 4.17 -7.60 2.15
CA VAL A 84 3.15 -7.31 3.17
C VAL A 84 2.37 -8.56 3.53
N TYR A 85 1.98 -9.37 2.55
CA TYR A 85 1.28 -10.63 2.79
C TYR A 85 2.12 -11.59 3.65
N VAL A 86 3.39 -11.79 3.30
CA VAL A 86 4.31 -12.65 4.06
C VAL A 86 4.51 -12.12 5.48
N ILE A 87 4.64 -10.81 5.67
CA ILE A 87 4.77 -10.19 6.99
C ILE A 87 3.50 -10.41 7.82
N ILE A 88 2.33 -10.19 7.23
CA ILE A 88 1.05 -10.45 7.91
C ILE A 88 0.97 -11.92 8.31
N ASN A 89 1.25 -12.84 7.39
CA ASN A 89 1.15 -14.27 7.67
C ASN A 89 2.15 -14.75 8.73
N ARG A 90 3.39 -14.22 8.75
CA ARG A 90 4.43 -14.61 9.72
C ARG A 90 4.34 -13.89 11.07
N LYS A 91 3.86 -12.66 11.13
CA LYS A 91 3.89 -11.84 12.37
C LYS A 91 2.52 -11.63 13.00
N LEU A 92 1.43 -11.89 12.29
CA LEU A 92 0.08 -11.62 12.78
C LEU A 92 -0.77 -12.87 12.98
N LEU A 93 -0.32 -14.03 12.48
CA LEU A 93 -1.00 -15.32 12.66
C LEU A 93 -0.28 -16.28 13.61
N ASP A 94 1.01 -16.07 13.86
CA ASP A 94 1.78 -16.70 14.96
C ASP A 94 1.59 -15.89 16.27
#